data_AF-A0A4U1EAM1-F1
#
_entry.id   AF-A0A4U1EAM1-F1
#
_cell.length_a   1.000
_cell.length_b   1.000
_cell.length_c   1.000
_cell.angle_alpha   90.00
_cell.angle_beta   90.00
_cell.angle_gamma   90.00
#
_symmetry.space_group_name_H-M   'P 1'
#
loop_
_entity.id
_entity.type
_entity.pdbx_description
1 polymer ?
#
loop_
_entity_poly.entity_id
_entity_poly.type
_entity_poly.pdbx_seq_one_letter_code
_entity_poly.pdbx_strand_id
1 'polypeptide(L)'
;VDRKPSLSAHWGTFSKKTPSKKLSLRYHSETWCEAFVLSRNGRVEFAQNLSSKYRAGAFEADFPVNAIFLMHPGTYRCYHGLHKNFPYLWSEPSDVLMLPER
;
A
#
# COMPACT_ATOMS: atom_id res chain seq x y z
N VAL A 1 8.11 11.58 18.48
CA VAL A 1 6.84 11.72 17.73
C VAL A 1 6.93 10.68 16.63
N ASP A 2 6.06 9.67 16.68
CA ASP A 2 6.03 8.62 15.66
C ASP A 2 5.72 9.28 14.31
N ARG A 3 6.56 9.10 13.30
CA ARG A 3 6.34 9.74 12.00
C ARG A 3 5.21 9.03 11.28
N LYS A 4 4.31 9.85 10.74
CA LYS A 4 3.19 9.36 9.93
C LYS A 4 3.71 8.55 8.74
N PRO A 5 3.17 7.36 8.47
CA PRO A 5 3.60 6.56 7.34
C PRO A 5 3.16 7.16 6.00
N SER A 6 3.89 6.81 4.94
CA SER A 6 3.63 7.31 3.58
C SER A 6 3.28 6.21 2.58
N LEU A 7 2.52 6.58 1.56
CA LEU A 7 2.02 5.71 0.50
C LEU A 7 2.31 6.34 -0.85
N SER A 8 3.09 5.65 -1.68
CA SER A 8 3.50 6.11 -3.00
C SER A 8 3.06 5.13 -4.09
N ALA A 9 2.93 5.62 -5.33
CA ALA A 9 2.64 4.80 -6.49
C ALA A 9 3.90 4.66 -7.35
N HIS A 10 4.23 3.45 -7.77
CA HIS A 10 5.30 3.22 -8.73
C HIS A 10 4.84 2.30 -9.85
N TRP A 11 5.06 2.74 -11.09
CA TRP A 11 4.75 1.97 -12.28
C TRP A 11 5.86 0.95 -12.52
N GLY A 12 5.54 -0.33 -12.35
CA GLY A 12 6.44 -1.43 -12.66
C GLY A 12 6.27 -1.92 -14.10
N THR A 13 7.37 -2.18 -14.79
CA THR A 13 7.41 -3.02 -15.99
C THR A 13 7.62 -4.47 -15.57
N PHE A 14 6.55 -5.28 -15.58
CA PHE A 14 6.71 -6.72 -15.36
C PHE A 14 7.01 -7.43 -16.69
N SER A 15 8.29 -7.77 -16.89
CA SER A 15 8.83 -8.74 -17.86
C SER A 15 8.60 -8.50 -19.37
N LYS A 16 9.65 -8.69 -20.17
CA LYS A 16 9.65 -8.65 -21.65
C LYS A 16 8.62 -9.56 -22.34
N LYS A 17 8.03 -10.53 -21.63
CA LYS A 17 7.12 -11.53 -22.20
C LYS A 17 5.63 -11.11 -22.24
N THR A 18 5.23 -10.11 -21.46
CA THR A 18 3.87 -9.58 -21.45
C THR A 18 3.92 -8.09 -21.11
N PRO A 19 3.71 -7.18 -22.07
CA PRO A 19 3.72 -5.74 -21.83
C PRO A 19 2.44 -5.29 -21.10
N SER A 20 2.16 -5.87 -19.94
CA SER A 20 1.13 -5.40 -19.02
C SER A 20 1.78 -4.48 -17.99
N LYS A 21 1.54 -3.17 -18.11
CA LYS A 21 1.90 -2.20 -17.08
C LYS A 21 1.14 -2.54 -15.80
N LYS A 22 1.85 -2.80 -14.70
CA LYS A 22 1.24 -3.01 -13.38
C LYS A 22 1.67 -1.87 -12.48
N LEU A 23 0.68 -1.22 -11.86
CA LEU A 23 0.95 -0.23 -10.83
C LEU A 23 1.08 -0.96 -9.50
N SER A 24 2.15 -0.68 -8.78
CA SER A 24 2.33 -1.14 -7.41
C SER A 24 2.30 0.08 -6.49
N LEU A 25 1.66 -0.08 -5.34
CA LEU A 25 1.74 0.92 -4.28
C LEU A 25 2.82 0.49 -3.30
N ARG A 26 3.61 1.44 -2.83
CA ARG A 26 4.62 1.21 -1.82
C ARG A 26 4.29 2.01 -0.58
N TYR A 27 4.24 1.31 0.54
CA TYR A 27 4.08 1.92 1.85
C TYR A 27 5.42 1.99 2.57
N HIS A 28 5.64 3.09 3.29
CA HIS A 28 6.84 3.35 4.07
C HIS A 28 6.47 3.73 5.51
N SER A 29 7.20 3.18 6.46
CA SER A 29 6.99 3.40 7.89
C SER A 29 8.28 3.26 8.68
N GLU A 30 8.34 3.82 9.88
CA GLU A 30 9.46 3.62 10.81
C GLU A 30 9.30 2.34 11.64
N THR A 31 8.11 1.75 11.66
CA THR A 31 7.75 0.58 12.45
C THR A 31 7.48 -0.63 11.56
N TRP A 32 7.88 -1.81 12.03
CA TRP A 32 7.60 -3.05 11.32
C TRP A 32 6.11 -3.39 11.36
N CYS A 33 5.56 -3.82 10.23
CA CYS A 33 4.15 -4.17 10.05
C CYS A 33 4.00 -5.57 9.42
N GLU A 34 2.92 -6.28 9.75
CA GLU A 34 2.62 -7.64 9.26
C GLU A 34 1.28 -7.73 8.49
N ALA A 35 0.39 -6.77 8.69
CA ALA A 35 -0.92 -6.74 8.07
C ALA A 35 -1.20 -5.35 7.52
N PHE A 36 -1.91 -5.28 6.40
CA PHE A 36 -2.21 -4.03 5.73
C PHE A 36 -3.60 -4.02 5.12
N VAL A 37 -4.23 -2.85 5.14
CA VAL A 37 -5.52 -2.58 4.50
C VAL A 37 -5.37 -1.36 3.60
N LEU A 38 -5.78 -1.50 2.34
CA LEU A 38 -5.88 -0.41 1.39
C LEU A 38 -7.33 0.01 1.26
N SER A 39 -7.56 1.31 1.44
CA SER A 39 -8.86 1.93 1.22
C SER A 39 -8.80 2.91 0.04
N ARG A 40 -9.91 3.01 -0.69
CA ARG A 40 -10.15 3.99 -1.73
C ARG A 40 -11.44 4.73 -1.45
N ASN A 41 -11.40 6.06 -1.43
CA ASN A 41 -12.58 6.91 -1.17
C ASN A 41 -13.34 6.48 0.10
N GLY A 42 -12.60 6.09 1.15
CA GLY A 42 -13.15 5.64 2.43
C GLY A 42 -13.70 4.20 2.46
N ARG A 43 -13.61 3.44 1.37
CA ARG A 43 -14.03 2.03 1.30
C ARG A 43 -12.81 1.12 1.26
N VAL A 44 -12.86 0.02 2.01
CA VAL A 44 -11.82 -1.02 1.95
C VAL A 44 -11.88 -1.71 0.59
N GLU A 45 -10.80 -1.64 -0.16
CA GLU A 45 -10.67 -2.30 -1.46
C GLU A 45 -9.96 -3.66 -1.31
N PHE A 46 -8.97 -3.70 -0.42
CA PHE A 46 -8.10 -4.87 -0.29
C PHE A 46 -7.46 -4.93 1.10
N ALA A 47 -7.28 -6.14 1.62
CA ALA A 47 -6.53 -6.43 2.83
C ALA A 47 -5.55 -7.57 2.58
N GLN A 48 -4.33 -7.43 3.07
CA GLN A 48 -3.28 -8.43 2.86
C GLN A 48 -2.37 -8.57 4.07
N ASN A 49 -2.10 -9.83 4.40
CA ASN A 49 -1.02 -10.19 5.32
C ASN A 49 0.29 -10.16 4.52
N LEU A 50 1.08 -9.12 4.77
CA LEU A 50 2.36 -8.88 4.13
C LEU A 50 3.28 -8.28 5.18
N SER A 51 4.42 -8.92 5.42
CA SER A 51 5.43 -8.35 6.32
C SER A 51 6.23 -7.30 5.58
N SER A 52 6.29 -6.10 6.17
CA SER A 52 7.21 -5.05 5.74
C SER A 52 8.67 -5.50 5.88
N LYS A 53 9.53 -4.98 5.02
CA LYS A 53 10.96 -5.28 4.99
C LYS A 53 11.74 -4.00 5.22
N TYR A 54 12.75 -4.05 6.07
CA TYR A 54 13.64 -2.91 6.29
C TYR A 54 14.51 -2.68 5.05
N ARG A 55 14.41 -1.50 4.44
CA ARG A 55 15.14 -1.06 3.24
C ARG A 55 15.41 0.43 3.30
N ALA A 56 16.62 0.84 2.92
CA ALA A 56 17.00 2.25 2.78
C ALA A 56 16.65 3.14 4.00
N GLY A 57 16.67 2.60 5.22
CA GLY A 57 16.39 3.36 6.44
C GLY A 57 14.92 3.35 6.90
N ALA A 58 14.03 2.62 6.23
CA ALA A 58 12.61 2.51 6.60
C ALA A 58 12.07 1.09 6.40
N PHE A 59 10.94 0.77 7.02
CA PHE A 59 10.16 -0.43 6.71
C PHE A 59 9.25 -0.18 5.51
N GLU A 60 9.43 -0.99 4.46
CA GLU A 60 8.70 -0.87 3.20
C GLU A 60 7.85 -2.11 2.92
N ALA A 61 6.68 -1.91 2.31
CA ALA A 61 5.82 -2.97 1.82
C ALA A 61 5.26 -2.62 0.44
N ASP A 62 5.43 -3.54 -0.52
CA ASP A 62 4.92 -3.40 -1.88
C ASP A 62 3.59 -4.13 -2.00
N PHE A 63 2.52 -3.38 -2.27
CA PHE A 63 1.22 -3.93 -2.60
C PHE A 63 1.21 -4.29 -4.08
N PRO A 64 1.06 -5.57 -4.42
CA PRO A 64 0.78 -5.96 -5.79
C PRO A 64 -0.66 -5.56 -6.08
N VAL A 65 -0.86 -4.32 -6.51
CA VAL A 65 -2.18 -3.92 -6.97
C VAL A 65 -2.31 -4.39 -8.41
N ASN A 66 -3.20 -5.34 -8.59
CA ASN A 66 -3.66 -5.72 -9.91
C ASN A 66 -4.12 -4.46 -10.66
N ALA A 67 -3.67 -4.33 -11.91
CA ALA A 67 -3.93 -3.13 -12.73
C ALA A 67 -5.41 -2.74 -12.76
N ILE A 68 -6.32 -3.73 -12.66
CA ILE A 68 -7.77 -3.53 -12.63
C ILE A 68 -8.21 -2.65 -11.44
N PHE A 69 -7.62 -2.77 -10.25
CA PHE A 69 -8.09 -2.02 -9.09
C PHE A 69 -7.65 -0.55 -9.12
N LEU A 70 -6.41 -0.25 -9.55
CA LEU A 70 -5.91 1.13 -9.67
C LEU A 70 -6.15 1.80 -11.02
N MET A 71 -6.77 1.10 -11.98
CA MET A 71 -7.35 1.77 -13.16
C MET A 71 -8.46 2.75 -12.78
N HIS A 72 -8.94 2.68 -11.55
CA HIS A 72 -9.99 3.53 -11.07
C HIS A 72 -9.39 4.72 -10.30
N PRO A 73 -9.73 5.94 -10.70
CA PRO A 73 -9.31 7.14 -10.00
C PRO A 73 -9.85 7.18 -8.57
N GLY A 74 -9.15 7.91 -7.70
CA GLY A 74 -9.61 8.10 -6.33
C GLY A 74 -8.51 8.45 -5.34
N THR A 75 -8.93 8.52 -4.09
CA THR A 75 -8.07 8.81 -2.94
C THR A 75 -7.76 7.52 -2.20
N TYR A 76 -6.49 7.15 -2.18
CA TYR A 76 -6.01 5.93 -1.53
C TYR A 76 -5.38 6.25 -0.18
N ARG A 77 -5.66 5.40 0.81
CA ARG A 77 -5.05 5.42 2.14
C ARG A 77 -4.74 4.00 2.57
N CYS A 78 -3.59 3.81 3.20
CA CYS A 78 -3.19 2.54 3.77
C CYS A 78 -3.27 2.59 5.30
N TYR A 79 -3.70 1.48 5.90
CA TYR A 79 -3.68 1.21 7.32
C TYR A 79 -2.83 -0.03 7.56
N HIS A 80 -2.13 -0.10 8.69
CA HIS A 80 -1.28 -1.23 9.02
C HIS A 80 -1.62 -1.83 10.38
N GLY A 81 -1.32 -3.11 10.53
CA GLY A 81 -1.37 -3.85 11.76
C GLY A 81 0.01 -4.46 12.05
N LEU A 82 0.41 -4.43 13.32
CA LEU A 82 1.69 -5.00 13.76
C LEU A 82 1.65 -6.54 13.73
N HIS A 83 0.48 -7.15 13.82
CA HIS A 83 0.35 -8.60 13.82
C HIS A 83 -0.96 -9.03 13.14
N LYS A 84 -0.86 -9.96 12.19
CA LYS A 84 -2.01 -10.48 11.43
C LYS A 84 -3.11 -11.12 12.26
N ASN A 85 -2.79 -11.54 13.49
CA ASN A 85 -3.74 -12.20 14.40
C ASN A 85 -4.63 -11.22 15.17
N PHE A 86 -4.40 -9.90 15.05
CA PHE A 86 -5.20 -8.87 15.71
C PHE A 86 -5.98 -8.02 14.68
N PRO A 87 -7.06 -8.55 14.08
CA PRO A 87 -7.78 -7.90 12.96
C PRO A 87 -8.55 -6.62 13.35
N TYR A 88 -8.62 -6.28 14.64
CA TYR A 88 -9.31 -5.11 15.15
C TYR A 88 -8.37 -3.96 15.54
N LEU A 89 -7.05 -4.17 15.46
CA LEU A 89 -6.03 -3.19 15.84
C LEU A 89 -5.31 -2.69 14.59
N TRP A 90 -5.83 -1.59 14.03
CA TRP A 90 -5.24 -0.90 12.88
C TRP A 90 -4.65 0.44 13.31
N SER A 91 -3.61 0.86 12.61
CA SER A 91 -2.98 2.17 12.78
C SER A 91 -3.87 3.32 12.34
N GLU A 92 -3.40 4.54 12.62
CA GLU A 92 -3.82 5.72 11.86
C GLU A 92 -3.49 5.56 10.36
N PRO A 93 -4.25 6.20 9.46
CA PRO A 93 -4.01 6.10 8.03
C PRO A 93 -2.69 6.74 7.60
N SER A 94 -2.15 6.25 6.49
CA SER A 94 -1.08 6.91 5.74
C SER A 94 -1.48 8.32 5.26
N ASP A 95 -0.52 9.00 4.64
CA ASP A 95 -0.85 10.12 3.74
C ASP A 95 -1.78 9.68 2.61
N VAL A 96 -2.36 10.69 1.95
CA VAL A 96 -3.31 10.47 0.86
C VAL A 96 -2.55 10.34 -0.43
N LEU A 97 -2.76 9.23 -1.12
CA LEU A 97 -2.30 9.05 -2.49
C LEU A 97 -3.47 9.26 -3.46
N MET A 98 -3.43 10.33 -4.25
CA MET A 98 -4.41 10.59 -5.30
C MET A 98 -3.99 9.94 -6.61
N LEU A 99 -4.86 9.12 -7.20
CA LEU A 99 -4.71 8.66 -8.57
C LEU A 99 -5.73 9.38 -9.47
N PRO A 100 -5.27 10.14 -10.48
CA PRO A 100 -6.15 10.89 -11.38
C PRO A 100 -6.88 9.96 -12.36
N GLU A 101 -8.01 10.44 -12.86
CA GLU A 101 -8.68 9.85 -14.03
C GLU A 101 -7.77 10.09 -15.24
N ARG A 102 -7.56 9.06 -16.06
CA ARG A 102 -6.65 9.14 -17.21
C ARG A 102 -7.33 9.82 -18.39
#